data_AF-A0A363NSF0-F1
#
_entry.id   AF-A0A363NSF0-F1
#
_cell.length_a   1.000
_cell.length_b   1.000
_cell.length_c   1.000
_cell.angle_alpha   90.00
_cell.angle_beta   90.00
_cell.angle_gamma   90.00
#
_symmetry.space_group_name_H-M   'P 1'
#
loop_
_entity.id
_entity.type
_entity.pdbx_description
1 polymer ?
#
loop_
_entity_poly.entity_id
_entity_poly.type
_entity_poly.pdbx_seq_one_letter_code
_entity_poly.pdbx_strand_id
1 'polypeptide(L)'
;MKKKLLFIAPNYYGFNEVVYSGLQSYSDYEVIEINSTKPYKYKNISERIYNFFLKTFKKDNLKKIKTEQYVQQAIEDSGQYDLLIVNRPDLLTEEALKRAIAKSKKSKAILWDSLKKIPQPEGYLAKFDNVLSFDSDDCSKYGFTPITNFYFREAQNSEIKFDVALLMTYDNRINDAIKLFRYFERHDIKAKAQILVPKKNQIKENLPENMVVIHQIIPFEKSCEYYFDSKAILDLSHSNQKGLSFRPFEALGLEKKLITTSENVKSLEFYNATNILYIKDIDNIDFPKEFLDEKYLKPSLQIAKRYSLKNWVESITS
;
A
#
# COMPACT_ATOMS: atom_id res chain seq x y z
N MET A 1 28.50 12.50 13.47
CA MET A 1 27.15 13.00 13.14
C MET A 1 26.29 11.82 12.71
N LYS A 2 25.03 11.72 13.16
CA LYS A 2 24.11 10.66 12.72
C LYS A 2 23.86 10.84 11.22
N LYS A 3 23.79 9.75 10.45
CA LYS A 3 23.47 9.82 9.01
C LYS A 3 22.05 10.37 8.84
N LYS A 4 21.80 11.19 7.81
CA LYS A 4 20.47 11.77 7.56
C LYS A 4 19.77 11.09 6.39
N LEU A 5 18.46 10.85 6.54
CA LEU A 5 17.60 10.27 5.52
C LEU A 5 16.43 11.22 5.25
N LEU A 6 16.25 11.62 4.00
CA LEU A 6 15.06 12.36 3.58
C LEU A 6 14.06 11.38 2.94
N PHE A 7 12.89 11.24 3.56
CA PHE A 7 11.78 10.43 3.06
C PHE A 7 10.69 11.33 2.49
N ILE A 8 10.44 11.23 1.19
CA ILE A 8 9.39 11.99 0.50
C ILE A 8 8.31 11.03 0.04
N ALA A 9 7.09 11.19 0.55
CA ALA A 9 5.97 10.33 0.20
C ALA A 9 4.63 11.08 0.29
N PRO A 10 3.61 10.67 -0.47
CA PRO A 10 2.26 11.20 -0.30
C PRO A 10 1.60 10.59 0.95
N ASN A 11 0.69 11.34 1.57
CA ASN A 11 -0.19 10.77 2.59
C ASN A 11 -1.46 10.22 1.93
N TYR A 12 -1.35 8.96 1.50
CA TYR A 12 -2.48 8.15 1.08
C TYR A 12 -2.67 7.03 2.09
N TYR A 13 -3.88 6.93 2.66
CA TYR A 13 -4.25 5.89 3.62
C TYR A 13 -3.34 5.76 4.86
N GLY A 14 -2.40 6.68 5.13
CA GLY A 14 -1.44 6.53 6.22
C GLY A 14 -0.32 5.51 5.97
N PHE A 15 -0.08 5.10 4.71
CA PHE A 15 1.06 4.22 4.37
C PHE A 15 2.41 4.86 4.72
N ASN A 16 2.56 6.15 4.39
CA ASN A 16 3.76 6.91 4.72
C ASN A 16 4.03 6.94 6.22
N GLU A 17 3.00 7.00 7.06
CA GLU A 17 3.14 7.09 8.52
C GLU A 17 3.71 5.79 9.10
N VAL A 18 3.26 4.62 8.61
CA VAL A 18 3.82 3.31 9.02
C VAL A 18 5.28 3.18 8.57
N VAL A 19 5.58 3.57 7.33
CA VAL A 19 6.95 3.50 6.80
C VAL A 19 7.88 4.49 7.50
N TYR A 20 7.44 5.73 7.72
CA TYR A 20 8.19 6.74 8.45
C TYR A 20 8.50 6.29 9.88
N SER A 21 7.50 5.78 10.60
CA SER A 21 7.69 5.22 11.95
C SER A 21 8.66 4.04 11.95
N GLY A 22 8.59 3.18 10.92
CA GLY A 22 9.53 2.08 10.71
C GLY A 22 10.96 2.57 10.46
N LEU A 23 11.14 3.56 9.57
CA LEU A 23 12.44 4.18 9.30
C LEU A 23 13.04 4.80 10.56
N GLN A 24 12.23 5.49 11.37
CA GLN A 24 12.69 6.05 12.64
C GLN A 24 13.12 4.98 13.66
N SER A 25 12.40 3.85 13.69
CA SER A 25 12.59 2.80 14.70
C SER A 25 13.70 1.80 14.34
N TYR A 26 13.88 1.52 13.05
CA TYR A 26 14.67 0.39 12.58
C TYR A 26 15.86 0.77 11.69
N SER A 27 16.04 2.05 11.37
CA SER A 27 17.22 2.52 10.64
C SER A 27 18.19 3.29 11.54
N ASP A 28 19.46 3.33 11.15
CA ASP A 28 20.50 4.13 11.84
C ASP A 28 20.46 5.63 11.47
N TYR A 29 19.42 6.08 10.78
CA TYR A 29 19.31 7.44 10.26
C TYR A 29 18.55 8.38 11.20
N GLU A 30 18.88 9.66 11.12
CA GLU A 30 17.97 10.75 11.48
C GLU A 30 17.02 10.96 10.28
N VAL A 31 15.74 10.65 10.46
CA VAL A 31 14.76 10.61 9.37
C VAL A 31 13.95 11.91 9.34
N ILE A 32 13.91 12.55 8.18
CA ILE A 32 13.11 13.74 7.88
C ILE A 32 12.01 13.32 6.90
N GLU A 33 10.74 13.60 7.20
CA GLU A 33 9.62 13.29 6.30
C GLU A 33 9.10 14.55 5.58
N ILE A 34 8.83 14.43 4.28
CA ILE A 34 8.07 15.40 3.50
C ILE A 34 6.82 14.74 2.93
N ASN A 35 5.65 15.23 3.34
CA ASN A 35 4.37 14.87 2.73
C ASN A 35 4.18 15.60 1.40
N SER A 36 4.44 14.92 0.28
CA SER A 36 4.36 15.51 -1.08
C SER A 36 2.95 15.92 -1.49
N THR A 37 1.93 15.53 -0.72
CA THR A 37 0.51 15.83 -0.97
C THR A 37 -0.14 16.66 0.14
N LYS A 38 0.67 17.31 1.00
CA LYS A 38 0.14 18.08 2.14
C LYS A 38 -0.96 19.04 1.67
N PRO A 39 -2.21 18.90 2.17
CA PRO A 39 -3.32 19.67 1.66
C PRO A 39 -3.17 21.15 2.04
N TYR A 40 -3.07 22.03 1.04
CA TYR A 40 -3.09 23.46 1.27
C TYR A 40 -4.52 23.96 1.53
N LYS A 41 -4.73 24.58 2.69
CA LYS A 41 -5.92 25.35 3.01
C LYS A 41 -5.67 26.81 2.65
N TYR A 42 -6.57 27.42 1.88
CA TYR A 42 -6.47 28.83 1.52
C TYR A 42 -6.48 29.69 2.79
N LYS A 43 -5.59 30.68 2.84
CA LYS A 43 -5.46 31.58 3.98
C LYS A 43 -6.65 32.55 4.08
N ASN A 44 -7.24 32.95 2.95
CA ASN A 44 -8.28 33.97 2.89
C ASN A 44 -9.17 33.82 1.62
N ILE A 45 -10.25 34.60 1.56
CA ILE A 45 -11.19 34.64 0.42
C ILE A 45 -10.49 35.15 -0.85
N SER A 46 -9.52 36.06 -0.74
CA SER A 46 -8.74 36.57 -1.87
C SER A 46 -7.95 35.47 -2.59
N GLU A 47 -7.35 34.51 -1.87
CA GLU A 47 -6.69 33.35 -2.50
C GLU A 47 -7.69 32.43 -3.22
N ARG A 48 -8.94 32.33 -2.73
CA ARG A 48 -10.00 31.56 -3.42
C ARG A 48 -10.38 32.22 -4.74
N ILE A 49 -10.52 33.55 -4.75
CA ILE A 49 -10.80 34.35 -5.95
C ILE A 49 -9.61 34.25 -6.92
N TYR A 50 -8.38 34.44 -6.46
CA TYR A 50 -7.19 34.30 -7.29
C TYR A 50 -7.06 32.89 -7.89
N ASN A 51 -7.36 31.84 -7.12
CA ASN A 51 -7.40 30.48 -7.62
C ASN A 51 -8.51 30.26 -8.65
N PHE A 52 -9.65 30.94 -8.56
CA PHE A 52 -10.67 30.93 -9.61
C PHE A 52 -10.12 31.51 -10.91
N PHE A 53 -9.45 32.68 -10.85
CA PHE A 53 -8.79 33.27 -12.02
C PHE A 53 -7.67 32.38 -12.60
N LEU A 54 -6.83 31.78 -11.76
CA LEU A 54 -5.79 30.86 -12.20
C LEU A 54 -6.35 29.66 -12.96
N LYS A 55 -7.44 29.07 -12.47
CA LYS A 55 -8.10 27.94 -13.15
C LYS A 55 -8.75 28.35 -14.46
N THR A 56 -9.42 29.51 -14.48
CA THR A 56 -10.18 29.98 -15.64
C THR A 56 -9.26 30.48 -16.77
N PHE A 57 -8.16 31.17 -16.45
CA PHE A 57 -7.31 31.83 -17.44
C PHE A 57 -5.97 31.15 -17.69
N LYS A 58 -5.39 30.47 -16.68
CA LYS A 58 -4.08 29.80 -16.81
C LYS A 58 -4.16 28.27 -16.75
N LYS A 59 -5.36 27.69 -16.59
CA LYS A 59 -5.58 26.26 -16.32
C LYS A 59 -4.76 25.73 -15.14
N ASP A 60 -4.36 26.62 -14.24
CA ASP A 60 -3.43 26.32 -13.17
C ASP A 60 -4.15 26.26 -11.82
N ASN A 61 -3.55 25.56 -10.85
CA ASN A 61 -4.20 25.33 -9.55
C ASN A 61 -3.33 25.85 -8.41
N LEU A 62 -3.79 26.89 -7.72
CA LEU A 62 -3.06 27.53 -6.62
C LEU A 62 -2.68 26.52 -5.53
N LYS A 63 -3.52 25.51 -5.26
CA LYS A 63 -3.18 24.46 -4.30
C LYS A 63 -1.96 23.66 -4.75
N LYS A 64 -1.86 23.34 -6.03
CA LYS A 64 -0.72 22.61 -6.61
C LYS A 64 0.55 23.44 -6.48
N ILE A 65 0.50 24.72 -6.86
CA ILE A 65 1.61 25.66 -6.73
C ILE A 65 2.06 25.78 -5.26
N LYS A 66 1.12 25.91 -4.32
CA LYS A 66 1.44 26.05 -2.89
C LYS A 66 2.00 24.78 -2.28
N THR A 67 1.49 23.60 -2.66
CA THR A 67 2.06 22.31 -2.27
C THR A 67 3.47 22.16 -2.83
N GLU A 68 3.71 22.54 -4.08
CA GLU A 68 5.05 22.53 -4.68
C GLU A 68 6.01 23.48 -3.94
N GLN A 69 5.61 24.71 -3.66
CA GLN A 69 6.41 25.68 -2.89
C GLN A 69 6.78 25.12 -1.51
N TYR A 70 5.82 24.47 -0.83
CA TYR A 70 6.08 23.78 0.44
C TYR A 70 7.11 22.66 0.29
N VAL A 71 6.97 21.79 -0.72
CA VAL A 71 7.89 20.68 -0.94
C VAL A 71 9.29 21.18 -1.25
N GLN A 72 9.44 22.17 -2.14
CA GLN A 72 10.73 22.76 -2.47
C GLN A 72 11.40 23.41 -1.25
N GLN A 73 10.64 24.16 -0.45
CA GLN A 73 11.15 24.77 0.77
C GLN A 73 11.56 23.71 1.79
N ALA A 74 10.75 22.67 1.99
CA ALA A 74 11.07 21.59 2.92
C ALA A 74 12.34 20.80 2.50
N ILE A 75 12.55 20.59 1.19
CA ILE A 75 13.80 20.05 0.66
C ILE A 75 14.96 21.00 0.93
N GLU A 76 14.72 22.32 0.87
CA GLU A 76 15.74 23.32 1.20
C GLU A 76 16.16 23.25 2.66
N ASP A 77 15.17 23.29 3.56
CA ASP A 77 15.35 23.28 5.01
C ASP A 77 15.94 21.96 5.53
N SER A 78 15.80 20.86 4.77
CA SER A 78 16.36 19.54 5.12
C SER A 78 17.89 19.50 5.07
N GLY A 79 18.53 20.46 4.37
CA GLY A 79 19.98 20.46 4.17
C GLY A 79 20.48 19.28 3.34
N GLN A 80 21.72 18.84 3.59
CA GLN A 80 22.32 17.67 2.94
C GLN A 80 21.96 16.38 3.69
N TYR A 81 21.79 15.28 2.95
CA TYR A 81 21.47 13.95 3.51
C TYR A 81 22.26 12.83 2.85
N ASP A 82 22.40 11.73 3.57
CA ASP A 82 23.15 10.55 3.12
C ASP A 82 22.28 9.62 2.25
N LEU A 83 20.97 9.63 2.46
CA LEU A 83 20.02 8.83 1.69
C LEU A 83 18.73 9.61 1.41
N LEU A 84 18.28 9.54 0.16
CA LEU A 84 16.98 10.01 -0.29
C LEU A 84 16.12 8.80 -0.62
N ILE A 85 14.92 8.74 -0.06
CA ILE A 85 13.90 7.77 -0.43
C ILE A 85 12.67 8.53 -0.90
N VAL A 86 12.25 8.29 -2.15
CA VAL A 86 11.05 8.89 -2.72
C VAL A 86 10.04 7.80 -3.07
N ASN A 87 8.84 7.91 -2.52
CA ASN A 87 7.66 7.24 -3.03
C ASN A 87 6.87 8.20 -3.92
N ARG A 88 6.31 7.68 -5.02
CA ARG A 88 5.55 8.45 -6.02
C ARG A 88 6.32 9.67 -6.58
N PRO A 89 7.46 9.46 -7.27
CA PRO A 89 8.22 10.54 -7.89
C PRO A 89 7.40 11.41 -8.85
N ASP A 90 6.36 10.85 -9.49
CA ASP A 90 5.39 11.54 -10.35
C ASP A 90 4.66 12.72 -9.68
N LEU A 91 4.64 12.78 -8.35
CA LEU A 91 4.02 13.87 -7.60
C LEU A 91 4.95 15.06 -7.39
N LEU A 92 6.25 14.90 -7.69
CA LEU A 92 7.23 15.97 -7.62
C LEU A 92 7.34 16.65 -8.98
N THR A 93 7.59 17.96 -8.97
CA THR A 93 8.05 18.63 -10.18
C THR A 93 9.49 18.27 -10.47
N GLU A 94 9.90 18.45 -11.72
CA GLU A 94 11.24 18.08 -12.15
C GLU A 94 12.31 18.84 -11.36
N GLU A 95 12.06 20.12 -11.08
CA GLU A 95 12.94 20.97 -10.28
C GLU A 95 13.03 20.50 -8.83
N ALA A 96 11.91 20.14 -8.22
CA ALA A 96 11.90 19.60 -6.85
C ALA A 96 12.68 18.27 -6.78
N LEU A 97 12.46 17.37 -7.75
CA LEU A 97 13.15 16.09 -7.81
C LEU A 97 14.66 16.24 -8.03
N LYS A 98 15.07 17.07 -9.00
CA LYS A 98 16.49 17.38 -9.25
C LYS A 98 17.17 17.94 -8.01
N ARG A 99 16.52 18.90 -7.34
CA ARG A 99 17.03 19.51 -6.10
C ARG A 99 17.15 18.49 -4.98
N ALA A 100 16.17 17.60 -4.83
CA ALA A 100 16.23 16.55 -3.82
C ALA A 100 17.39 15.59 -4.09
N ILE A 101 17.60 15.16 -5.34
CA ILE A 101 18.68 14.23 -5.67
C ILE A 101 20.05 14.90 -5.48
N ALA A 102 20.21 16.16 -5.90
CA ALA A 102 21.47 16.89 -5.77
C ALA A 102 21.95 17.12 -4.32
N LYS A 103 21.06 16.97 -3.34
CA LYS A 103 21.35 17.07 -1.90
C LYS A 103 21.58 15.73 -1.20
N SER A 104 21.52 14.63 -1.96
CA SER A 104 21.73 13.28 -1.45
C SER A 104 23.07 12.71 -1.88
N LYS A 105 23.64 11.84 -1.04
CA LYS A 105 24.74 10.95 -1.47
C LYS A 105 24.27 9.72 -2.23
N LYS A 106 23.07 9.21 -1.89
CA LYS A 106 22.41 8.07 -2.54
C LYS A 106 20.91 8.33 -2.65
N SER A 107 20.29 7.86 -3.72
CA SER A 107 18.88 8.11 -4.00
C SER A 107 18.17 6.83 -4.42
N LYS A 108 17.01 6.59 -3.81
CA LYS A 108 16.17 5.44 -4.08
C LYS A 108 14.74 5.87 -4.38
N ALA A 109 14.16 5.33 -5.44
CA ALA A 109 12.72 5.37 -5.65
C ALA A 109 12.09 4.05 -5.18
N ILE A 110 11.02 4.12 -4.39
CA ILE A 110 10.25 2.94 -3.98
C ILE A 110 8.86 3.05 -4.58
N LEU A 111 8.53 2.13 -5.49
CA LEU A 111 7.24 2.06 -6.14
C LEU A 111 6.28 1.19 -5.31
N TRP A 112 5.19 1.78 -4.80
CA TRP A 112 4.10 1.06 -4.11
C TRP A 112 2.95 0.69 -5.04
N ASP A 113 2.99 1.16 -6.29
CA ASP A 113 2.03 0.84 -7.34
C ASP A 113 2.82 0.44 -8.59
N SER A 114 2.27 -0.47 -9.38
CA SER A 114 2.88 -0.87 -10.66
C SER A 114 2.92 0.31 -11.63
N LEU A 115 3.92 0.34 -12.53
CA LEU A 115 3.99 1.37 -13.56
C LEU A 115 2.82 1.31 -14.55
N LYS A 116 2.19 0.15 -14.71
CA LYS A 116 0.95 0.01 -15.50
C LYS A 116 -0.21 0.78 -14.86
N LYS A 117 -0.28 0.82 -13.53
CA LYS A 117 -1.31 1.54 -12.78
C LYS A 117 -0.98 3.03 -12.64
N ILE A 118 0.27 3.35 -12.32
CA ILE A 118 0.75 4.72 -12.14
C ILE A 118 2.01 4.93 -13.00
N PRO A 119 1.85 5.35 -14.27
CA PRO A 119 2.99 5.65 -15.12
C PRO A 119 3.76 6.84 -14.57
N GLN A 120 5.07 6.81 -14.75
CA GLN A 120 5.97 7.88 -14.33
C GLN A 120 6.32 8.77 -15.53
N PRO A 121 6.60 10.07 -15.32
CA PRO A 121 7.14 10.92 -16.36
C PRO A 121 8.44 10.34 -16.94
N GLU A 122 8.66 10.57 -18.22
CA GLU A 122 9.84 10.07 -18.92
C GLU A 122 11.13 10.54 -18.24
N GLY A 123 12.09 9.61 -18.09
CA GLY A 123 13.39 9.90 -17.48
C GLY A 123 13.38 10.19 -15.99
N TYR A 124 12.23 10.21 -15.28
CA TYR A 124 12.21 10.46 -13.83
C TYR A 124 12.91 9.38 -13.04
N LEU A 125 12.59 8.11 -13.30
CA LEU A 125 13.16 6.98 -12.57
C LEU A 125 14.66 6.80 -12.84
N ALA A 126 15.12 7.17 -14.04
CA ALA A 126 16.53 7.12 -14.42
C ALA A 126 17.42 8.12 -13.65
N LYS A 127 16.83 9.06 -12.90
CA LYS A 127 17.58 10.02 -12.07
C LYS A 127 18.00 9.43 -10.72
N PHE A 128 17.42 8.30 -10.31
CA PHE A 128 17.73 7.64 -9.04
C PHE A 128 18.87 6.64 -9.20
N ASP A 129 19.68 6.45 -8.14
CA ASP A 129 20.73 5.43 -8.11
C ASP A 129 20.15 4.01 -8.09
N ASN A 130 18.97 3.86 -7.49
CA ASN A 130 18.26 2.59 -7.44
C ASN A 130 16.74 2.80 -7.46
N VAL A 131 16.03 1.90 -8.14
CA VAL A 131 14.57 1.87 -8.18
C VAL A 131 14.13 0.51 -7.68
N LEU A 132 13.26 0.50 -6.67
CA LEU A 132 12.68 -0.69 -6.08
C LEU A 132 11.22 -0.82 -6.51
N SER A 133 10.83 -2.01 -6.96
CA SER A 133 9.44 -2.31 -7.30
C SER A 133 9.01 -3.65 -6.70
N PHE A 134 7.75 -3.69 -6.26
CA PHE A 134 7.09 -4.92 -5.83
C PHE A 134 6.43 -5.68 -6.98
N ASP A 135 6.35 -5.06 -8.16
CA ASP A 135 5.79 -5.69 -9.34
C ASP A 135 6.89 -6.37 -10.16
N SER A 136 6.72 -7.68 -10.38
CA SER A 136 7.70 -8.49 -11.11
C SER A 136 7.85 -8.09 -12.57
N ASP A 137 6.79 -7.54 -13.19
CA ASP A 137 6.85 -7.11 -14.59
C ASP A 137 7.69 -5.83 -14.70
N ASP A 138 7.55 -4.91 -13.73
CA ASP A 138 8.38 -3.71 -13.66
C ASP A 138 9.86 -4.08 -13.47
N CYS A 139 10.15 -5.03 -12.58
CA CYS A 139 11.52 -5.51 -12.34
C CYS A 139 12.12 -6.14 -13.60
N SER A 140 11.38 -7.05 -14.24
CA SER A 140 11.86 -7.77 -15.42
C SER A 140 12.06 -6.84 -16.62
N LYS A 141 11.17 -5.86 -16.80
CA LYS A 141 11.17 -4.94 -17.94
C LYS A 141 12.21 -3.83 -17.83
N TYR A 142 12.43 -3.30 -16.62
CA TYR A 142 13.28 -2.12 -16.41
C TYR A 142 14.54 -2.40 -15.59
N GLY A 143 14.75 -3.64 -15.14
CA GLY A 143 15.91 -4.00 -14.31
C GLY A 143 15.83 -3.43 -12.89
N PHE A 144 14.63 -3.09 -12.41
CA PHE A 144 14.44 -2.59 -11.05
C PHE A 144 14.75 -3.66 -10.02
N THR A 145 15.18 -3.22 -8.83
CA THR A 145 15.45 -4.12 -7.71
C THR A 145 14.11 -4.63 -7.15
N PRO A 146 13.90 -5.96 -7.10
CA PRO A 146 12.67 -6.50 -6.53
C PRO A 146 12.61 -6.24 -5.03
N ILE A 147 11.43 -5.87 -4.54
CA ILE A 147 11.14 -5.75 -3.11
C ILE A 147 9.75 -6.33 -2.82
N THR A 148 9.50 -6.81 -1.61
CA THR A 148 8.13 -7.21 -1.22
C THR A 148 7.42 -6.09 -0.47
N ASN A 149 6.12 -6.26 -0.22
CA ASN A 149 5.48 -5.56 0.89
C ASN A 149 5.89 -6.22 2.22
N PHE A 150 5.31 -5.75 3.33
CA PHE A 150 5.70 -6.16 4.68
C PHE A 150 4.51 -6.23 5.63
N TYR A 151 4.69 -6.88 6.77
CA TYR A 151 3.78 -6.79 7.90
C TYR A 151 4.40 -5.97 9.04
N PHE A 152 3.55 -5.28 9.80
CA PHE A 152 3.96 -4.40 10.90
C PHE A 152 3.14 -4.63 12.18
N ARG A 153 2.25 -5.63 12.16
CA ARG A 153 1.48 -6.12 13.29
C ARG A 153 1.63 -7.63 13.38
N GLU A 154 1.74 -8.10 14.61
CA GLU A 154 1.80 -9.52 14.94
C GLU A 154 0.44 -10.00 15.46
N ALA A 155 0.25 -11.31 15.47
CA ALA A 155 -0.96 -11.95 15.99
C ALA A 155 -1.27 -11.48 17.43
N GLN A 156 -2.56 -11.27 17.70
CA GLN A 156 -3.07 -10.94 19.02
C GLN A 156 -4.18 -11.92 19.40
N ASN A 157 -4.31 -12.18 20.70
CA ASN A 157 -5.42 -12.98 21.22
C ASN A 157 -6.72 -12.19 21.02
N SER A 158 -7.61 -12.74 20.20
CA SER A 158 -8.93 -12.18 19.95
C SER A 158 -9.94 -13.31 19.82
N GLU A 159 -11.17 -13.05 20.27
CA GLU A 159 -12.29 -13.95 20.04
C GLU A 159 -12.60 -13.98 18.54
N ILE A 160 -12.53 -15.16 17.94
CA ILE A 160 -12.84 -15.35 16.53
C ILE A 160 -14.37 -15.32 16.34
N LYS A 161 -14.84 -14.34 15.56
CA LYS A 161 -16.26 -14.11 15.28
C LYS A 161 -16.63 -14.39 13.84
N PHE A 162 -15.66 -14.37 12.93
CA PHE A 162 -15.84 -14.54 11.49
C PHE A 162 -14.86 -15.58 10.95
N ASP A 163 -15.24 -16.29 9.91
CA ASP A 163 -14.34 -17.16 9.17
C ASP A 163 -13.48 -16.35 8.22
N VAL A 164 -14.09 -15.41 7.49
CA VAL A 164 -13.41 -14.65 6.42
C VAL A 164 -13.68 -13.15 6.58
N ALA A 165 -12.65 -12.34 6.38
CA ALA A 165 -12.79 -10.89 6.37
C ALA A 165 -12.13 -10.26 5.13
N LEU A 166 -12.80 -9.24 4.57
CA LEU A 166 -12.33 -8.48 3.41
C LEU A 166 -12.35 -6.97 3.71
N LEU A 167 -11.26 -6.29 3.40
CA LEU A 167 -11.24 -4.83 3.24
C LEU A 167 -10.82 -4.54 1.81
N MET A 168 -11.60 -3.72 1.11
CA MET A 168 -11.25 -3.29 -0.24
C MET A 168 -11.76 -1.89 -0.54
N THR A 169 -11.10 -1.24 -1.50
CA THR A 169 -11.65 -0.05 -2.17
C THR A 169 -12.51 -0.50 -3.34
N TYR A 170 -13.65 0.16 -3.52
CA TYR A 170 -14.58 -0.13 -4.61
C TYR A 170 -13.92 0.09 -5.98
N ASP A 171 -13.82 -1.00 -6.73
CA ASP A 171 -13.38 -1.09 -8.11
C ASP A 171 -13.99 -2.34 -8.77
N ASN A 172 -13.53 -2.70 -9.98
CA ASN A 172 -14.11 -3.81 -10.75
C ASN A 172 -14.03 -5.18 -10.05
N ARG A 173 -13.14 -5.38 -9.06
CA ARG A 173 -13.05 -6.62 -8.26
C ARG A 173 -14.27 -6.84 -7.37
N ILE A 174 -15.14 -5.84 -7.23
CA ILE A 174 -16.38 -5.96 -6.45
C ILE A 174 -17.26 -7.11 -6.95
N ASN A 175 -17.27 -7.38 -8.25
CA ASN A 175 -18.07 -8.48 -8.81
C ASN A 175 -17.56 -9.85 -8.33
N ASP A 176 -16.24 -10.03 -8.28
CA ASP A 176 -15.61 -11.25 -7.78
C ASP A 176 -15.84 -11.39 -6.26
N ALA A 177 -15.75 -10.28 -5.52
CA ALA A 177 -16.08 -10.23 -4.11
C ALA A 177 -17.52 -10.68 -3.86
N ILE A 178 -18.50 -10.17 -4.61
CA ILE A 178 -19.91 -10.54 -4.48
C ILE A 178 -20.12 -12.03 -4.76
N LYS A 179 -19.47 -12.59 -5.79
CA LYS A 179 -19.56 -14.03 -6.10
C LYS A 179 -19.06 -14.88 -4.93
N LEU A 180 -17.91 -14.50 -4.35
CA LEU A 180 -17.35 -15.18 -3.17
C LEU A 180 -18.23 -15.04 -1.93
N PHE A 181 -18.74 -13.84 -1.64
CA PHE A 181 -19.59 -13.62 -0.48
C PHE A 181 -20.90 -14.40 -0.58
N ARG A 182 -21.51 -14.47 -1.76
CA ARG A 182 -22.68 -15.36 -2.00
C ARG A 182 -22.31 -16.83 -1.89
N TYR A 183 -21.11 -17.23 -2.29
CA TYR A 183 -20.63 -18.60 -2.08
C TYR A 183 -20.51 -18.90 -0.59
N PHE A 184 -19.92 -17.98 0.19
CA PHE A 184 -19.78 -18.12 1.64
C PHE A 184 -21.14 -18.25 2.33
N GLU A 185 -22.12 -17.42 1.98
CA GLU A 185 -23.50 -17.52 2.50
C GLU A 185 -24.13 -18.89 2.22
N ARG A 186 -23.97 -19.44 1.02
CA ARG A 186 -24.53 -20.76 0.66
C ARG A 186 -23.87 -21.95 1.37
N HIS A 187 -22.68 -21.75 1.93
CA HIS A 187 -21.88 -22.81 2.59
C HIS A 187 -21.69 -22.52 4.09
N ASP A 188 -22.53 -21.65 4.67
CA ASP A 188 -22.49 -21.29 6.09
C ASP A 188 -21.12 -20.75 6.57
N ILE A 189 -20.34 -20.15 5.67
CA ILE A 189 -19.06 -19.50 5.99
C ILE A 189 -19.37 -18.07 6.44
N LYS A 190 -19.07 -17.75 7.69
CA LYS A 190 -19.39 -16.45 8.28
C LYS A 190 -18.38 -15.39 7.84
N ALA A 191 -18.69 -14.69 6.75
CA ALA A 191 -17.83 -13.65 6.19
C ALA A 191 -18.27 -12.23 6.59
N LYS A 192 -17.33 -11.28 6.59
CA LYS A 192 -17.59 -9.82 6.67
C LYS A 192 -16.76 -9.04 5.66
N ALA A 193 -17.31 -7.96 5.11
CA ALA A 193 -16.54 -7.00 4.34
C ALA A 193 -16.81 -5.55 4.75
N GLN A 194 -15.79 -4.71 4.56
CA GLN A 194 -15.99 -3.28 4.41
C GLN A 194 -15.45 -2.79 3.07
N ILE A 195 -16.31 -2.10 2.33
CA ILE A 195 -16.05 -1.61 0.97
C ILE A 195 -15.94 -0.09 1.03
N LEU A 196 -14.73 0.43 0.84
CA LEU A 196 -14.51 1.87 0.75
C LEU A 196 -15.02 2.40 -0.60
N VAL A 197 -16.09 3.18 -0.56
CA VAL A 197 -16.64 3.89 -1.72
C VAL A 197 -16.39 5.39 -1.54
N PRO A 198 -15.54 6.02 -2.36
CA PRO A 198 -15.37 7.47 -2.33
C PRO A 198 -16.72 8.19 -2.46
N LYS A 199 -16.98 9.25 -1.68
CA LYS A 199 -18.29 9.93 -1.60
C LYS A 199 -18.93 10.36 -2.93
N LYS A 200 -18.13 10.50 -3.99
CA LYS A 200 -18.61 10.88 -5.33
C LYS A 200 -19.05 9.69 -6.18
N ASN A 201 -18.72 8.48 -5.74
CA ASN A 201 -19.03 7.25 -6.42
C ASN A 201 -20.28 6.65 -5.78
N GLN A 202 -21.02 5.88 -6.57
CA GLN A 202 -22.15 5.09 -6.11
C GLN A 202 -21.86 3.64 -6.43
N ILE A 203 -22.25 2.76 -5.51
CA ILE A 203 -22.27 1.34 -5.76
C ILE A 203 -23.50 1.02 -6.61
N LYS A 204 -23.33 0.22 -7.65
CA LYS A 204 -24.42 -0.14 -8.57
C LYS A 204 -24.90 -1.56 -8.36
N GLU A 205 -24.04 -2.38 -7.80
CA GLU A 205 -24.24 -3.79 -7.55
C GLU A 205 -25.09 -4.02 -6.32
N ASN A 206 -25.89 -5.09 -6.34
CA ASN A 206 -26.61 -5.54 -5.16
C ASN A 206 -25.66 -6.33 -4.25
N LEU A 207 -25.30 -5.73 -3.12
CA LEU A 207 -24.37 -6.32 -2.16
C LEU A 207 -25.06 -7.32 -1.21
N PRO A 208 -24.40 -8.44 -0.89
CA PRO A 208 -24.70 -9.26 0.29
C PRO A 208 -24.77 -8.41 1.58
N GLU A 209 -25.64 -8.78 2.53
CA GLU A 209 -25.90 -7.98 3.74
C GLU A 209 -24.66 -7.80 4.62
N ASN A 210 -23.75 -8.79 4.61
CA ASN A 210 -22.50 -8.78 5.35
C ASN A 210 -21.38 -7.99 4.67
N MET A 211 -21.65 -7.31 3.54
CA MET A 211 -20.74 -6.38 2.88
C MET A 211 -21.16 -4.93 3.15
N VAL A 212 -20.46 -4.26 4.07
CA VAL A 212 -20.80 -2.92 4.52
C VAL A 212 -20.06 -1.86 3.71
N VAL A 213 -20.78 -0.88 3.16
CA VAL A 213 -20.16 0.29 2.51
C VAL A 213 -19.67 1.29 3.55
N ILE A 214 -18.42 1.72 3.40
CA ILE A 214 -17.83 2.80 4.19
C ILE A 214 -17.39 3.94 3.27
N HIS A 215 -17.43 5.17 3.79
CA HIS A 215 -17.03 6.37 3.04
C HIS A 215 -15.80 7.06 3.62
N GLN A 216 -15.28 6.55 4.73
CA GLN A 216 -14.09 7.05 5.39
C GLN A 216 -13.00 6.00 5.28
N ILE A 217 -11.79 6.47 4.95
CA ILE A 217 -10.62 5.61 4.87
C ILE A 217 -10.31 5.09 6.28
N ILE A 218 -10.10 3.79 6.39
CA ILE A 218 -9.46 3.18 7.55
C ILE A 218 -7.96 3.38 7.37
N PRO A 219 -7.27 4.07 8.28
CA PRO A 219 -5.83 4.24 8.20
C PRO A 219 -5.12 2.88 8.12
N PHE A 220 -4.07 2.79 7.33
CA PHE A 220 -3.33 1.56 7.07
C PHE A 220 -2.86 0.91 8.37
N GLU A 221 -2.34 1.72 9.30
CA GLU A 221 -1.94 1.29 10.64
C GLU A 221 -3.06 0.53 11.40
N LYS A 222 -4.30 0.93 11.19
CA LYS A 222 -5.50 0.36 11.84
C LYS A 222 -6.16 -0.75 11.01
N SER A 223 -5.84 -0.85 9.72
CA SER A 223 -6.52 -1.79 8.82
C SER A 223 -6.31 -3.25 9.22
N CYS A 224 -5.16 -3.59 9.80
CA CYS A 224 -4.88 -4.93 10.34
C CYS A 224 -5.83 -5.34 11.48
N GLU A 225 -6.29 -4.37 12.29
CA GLU A 225 -7.16 -4.64 13.45
C GLU A 225 -8.53 -5.20 13.01
N TYR A 226 -8.96 -4.89 11.79
CA TYR A 226 -10.20 -5.43 11.21
C TYR A 226 -10.20 -6.97 11.05
N TYR A 227 -9.01 -7.58 11.01
CA TYR A 227 -8.83 -9.01 10.79
C TYR A 227 -8.62 -9.81 12.09
N PHE A 228 -8.56 -9.16 13.26
CA PHE A 228 -8.23 -9.84 14.51
C PHE A 228 -9.25 -10.92 14.89
N ASP A 229 -10.52 -10.64 14.66
CA ASP A 229 -11.67 -11.51 14.93
C ASP A 229 -12.05 -12.43 13.75
N SER A 230 -11.20 -12.55 12.72
CA SER A 230 -11.41 -13.49 11.61
C SER A 230 -10.40 -14.65 11.59
N LYS A 231 -10.75 -15.80 11.02
CA LYS A 231 -9.80 -16.90 10.77
C LYS A 231 -8.91 -16.62 9.55
N ALA A 232 -9.49 -16.06 8.50
CA ALA A 232 -8.84 -15.81 7.22
C ALA A 232 -9.01 -14.36 6.73
N ILE A 233 -8.05 -13.94 5.92
CA ILE A 233 -8.06 -12.70 5.14
C ILE A 233 -8.36 -13.05 3.69
N LEU A 234 -9.35 -12.38 3.09
CA LEU A 234 -9.60 -12.46 1.65
C LEU A 234 -8.85 -11.35 0.90
N ASP A 235 -8.12 -11.74 -0.14
CA ASP A 235 -7.34 -10.85 -1.02
C ASP A 235 -7.73 -11.06 -2.49
N LEU A 236 -8.13 -9.99 -3.16
CA LEU A 236 -8.50 -10.04 -4.58
C LEU A 236 -7.45 -9.31 -5.40
N SER A 237 -6.77 -10.04 -6.28
CA SER A 237 -5.72 -9.48 -7.13
C SER A 237 -6.28 -8.49 -8.16
N HIS A 238 -5.53 -7.43 -8.47
CA HIS A 238 -5.92 -6.48 -9.51
C HIS A 238 -5.27 -6.90 -10.82
N SER A 239 -6.05 -6.97 -11.91
CA SER A 239 -5.57 -7.33 -13.26
C SER A 239 -4.46 -6.44 -13.84
N ASN A 240 -4.13 -5.32 -13.19
CA ASN A 240 -3.13 -4.35 -13.61
C ASN A 240 -1.80 -4.45 -12.85
N GLN A 241 -1.64 -5.44 -11.98
CA GLN A 241 -0.39 -5.69 -11.28
C GLN A 241 -0.16 -7.19 -11.10
N LYS A 242 1.11 -7.58 -11.13
CA LYS A 242 1.59 -8.90 -10.69
C LYS A 242 2.11 -8.84 -9.26
N GLY A 243 2.55 -7.67 -8.79
CA GLY A 243 2.98 -7.51 -7.41
C GLY A 243 1.88 -7.85 -6.40
N LEU A 244 2.25 -8.57 -5.34
CA LEU A 244 1.34 -8.96 -4.26
C LEU A 244 0.96 -7.76 -3.39
N SER A 245 -0.30 -7.71 -2.97
CA SER A 245 -0.80 -6.66 -2.07
C SER A 245 -0.16 -6.78 -0.68
N PHE A 246 -0.59 -5.95 0.28
CA PHE A 246 -0.20 -6.11 1.68
C PHE A 246 -0.87 -7.31 2.36
N ARG A 247 -2.03 -7.78 1.86
CA ARG A 247 -2.85 -8.81 2.53
C ARG A 247 -2.11 -10.13 2.77
N PRO A 248 -1.28 -10.67 1.84
CA PRO A 248 -0.50 -11.87 2.12
C PRO A 248 0.49 -11.71 3.28
N PHE A 249 1.11 -10.53 3.39
CA PHE A 249 2.08 -10.25 4.44
C PHE A 249 1.37 -9.99 5.78
N GLU A 250 0.26 -9.27 5.78
CA GLU A 250 -0.58 -9.11 6.97
C GLU A 250 -1.11 -10.46 7.46
N ALA A 251 -1.52 -11.36 6.56
CA ALA A 251 -1.92 -12.73 6.94
C ALA A 251 -0.77 -13.49 7.61
N LEU A 252 0.46 -13.34 7.11
CA LEU A 252 1.66 -13.89 7.74
C LEU A 252 1.88 -13.30 9.15
N GLY A 253 1.88 -11.97 9.29
CA GLY A 253 2.14 -11.31 10.57
C GLY A 253 1.06 -11.62 11.63
N LEU A 254 -0.21 -11.65 11.21
CA LEU A 254 -1.34 -11.91 12.09
C LEU A 254 -1.62 -13.41 12.32
N GLU A 255 -0.81 -14.29 11.71
CA GLU A 255 -0.99 -15.75 11.74
C GLU A 255 -2.40 -16.17 11.32
N LYS A 256 -2.93 -15.51 10.28
CA LYS A 256 -4.24 -15.78 9.68
C LYS A 256 -4.09 -16.55 8.39
N LYS A 257 -5.09 -17.35 8.04
CA LYS A 257 -5.16 -17.96 6.72
C LYS A 257 -5.37 -16.88 5.65
N LEU A 258 -4.92 -17.14 4.44
CA LEU A 258 -5.11 -16.27 3.28
C LEU A 258 -5.96 -17.02 2.25
N ILE A 259 -7.02 -16.37 1.78
CA ILE A 259 -7.76 -16.78 0.58
C ILE A 259 -7.44 -15.71 -0.48
N THR A 260 -6.93 -16.11 -1.64
CA THR A 260 -6.51 -15.14 -2.66
C THR A 260 -6.83 -15.57 -4.08
N THR A 261 -7.05 -14.61 -4.97
CA THR A 261 -7.09 -14.84 -6.43
C THR A 261 -5.76 -14.56 -7.12
N SER A 262 -4.70 -14.22 -6.37
CA SER A 262 -3.35 -14.05 -6.92
C SER A 262 -2.60 -15.37 -6.92
N GLU A 263 -2.28 -15.92 -8.10
CA GLU A 263 -1.42 -17.10 -8.19
C GLU A 263 0.01 -16.82 -7.70
N ASN A 264 0.44 -15.55 -7.76
CA ASN A 264 1.79 -15.13 -7.42
C ASN A 264 2.14 -15.37 -5.94
N VAL A 265 1.16 -15.65 -5.07
CA VAL A 265 1.47 -16.06 -3.68
C VAL A 265 2.29 -17.35 -3.62
N LYS A 266 2.23 -18.19 -4.65
CA LYS A 266 3.02 -19.43 -4.74
C LYS A 266 4.52 -19.18 -4.83
N SER A 267 4.96 -17.96 -5.18
CA SER A 267 6.39 -17.61 -5.22
C SER A 267 6.96 -17.18 -3.86
N LEU A 268 6.11 -17.02 -2.84
CA LEU A 268 6.54 -16.62 -1.50
C LEU A 268 7.18 -17.81 -0.76
N GLU A 269 8.25 -17.54 0.00
CA GLU A 269 8.95 -18.57 0.78
C GLU A 269 8.09 -19.18 1.89
N PHE A 270 7.06 -18.46 2.36
CA PHE A 270 6.11 -18.95 3.36
C PHE A 270 4.85 -19.60 2.75
N TYR A 271 4.79 -19.77 1.43
CA TYR A 271 3.65 -20.42 0.80
C TYR A 271 3.48 -21.86 1.29
N ASN A 272 2.26 -22.16 1.76
CA ASN A 272 1.83 -23.52 2.03
C ASN A 272 0.30 -23.59 1.88
N ALA A 273 -0.20 -24.71 1.36
CA ALA A 273 -1.63 -24.88 1.05
C ALA A 273 -2.53 -24.92 2.30
N THR A 274 -1.98 -25.29 3.46
CA THR A 274 -2.71 -25.26 4.74
C THR A 274 -3.04 -23.84 5.17
N ASN A 275 -2.17 -22.86 4.93
CA ASN A 275 -2.40 -21.46 5.30
C ASN A 275 -2.96 -20.63 4.15
N ILE A 276 -2.70 -21.01 2.90
CA ILE A 276 -3.01 -20.18 1.73
C ILE A 276 -3.84 -20.97 0.72
N LEU A 277 -5.08 -20.56 0.55
CA LEU A 277 -5.98 -21.03 -0.49
C LEU A 277 -5.92 -20.08 -1.69
N TYR A 278 -5.47 -20.60 -2.83
CA TYR A 278 -5.54 -19.90 -4.12
C TYR A 278 -6.81 -20.30 -4.87
N ILE A 279 -7.70 -19.34 -5.11
CA ILE A 279 -8.90 -19.50 -5.93
C ILE A 279 -8.54 -19.16 -7.37
N LYS A 280 -8.43 -20.21 -8.19
CA LYS A 280 -8.09 -20.09 -9.61
C LYS A 280 -9.24 -19.54 -10.46
N ASP A 281 -10.46 -19.97 -10.16
CA ASP A 281 -11.67 -19.64 -10.91
C ASP A 281 -12.76 -19.16 -9.96
N ILE A 282 -13.25 -17.94 -10.18
CA ILE A 282 -14.29 -17.32 -9.36
C ILE A 282 -15.69 -17.84 -9.68
N ASP A 283 -15.87 -18.40 -10.87
CA ASP A 283 -17.13 -18.96 -11.34
C ASP A 283 -17.26 -20.45 -10.96
N ASN A 284 -16.12 -21.10 -10.65
CA ASN A 284 -16.07 -22.46 -10.14
C ASN A 284 -15.15 -22.54 -8.90
N ILE A 285 -15.69 -22.07 -7.76
CA ILE A 285 -14.95 -21.98 -6.50
C ILE A 285 -14.71 -23.38 -5.92
N ASP A 286 -13.45 -23.79 -5.92
CA ASP A 286 -12.96 -24.96 -5.19
C ASP A 286 -12.50 -24.53 -3.78
N PHE A 287 -13.29 -24.86 -2.77
CA PHE A 287 -13.03 -24.51 -1.37
C PHE A 287 -12.98 -25.80 -0.53
N PRO A 288 -11.79 -26.26 -0.11
CA PRO A 288 -11.67 -27.43 0.75
C PRO A 288 -12.41 -27.18 2.07
N LYS A 289 -13.29 -28.10 2.45
CA LYS A 289 -14.16 -27.95 3.63
C LYS A 289 -13.34 -27.74 4.91
N GLU A 290 -12.21 -28.41 5.00
CA GLU A 290 -11.32 -28.42 6.16
C GLU A 290 -10.41 -27.19 6.22
N PHE A 291 -10.30 -26.41 5.14
CA PHE A 291 -9.31 -25.33 5.04
C PHE A 291 -9.41 -24.34 6.20
N LEU A 292 -10.62 -23.94 6.60
CA LEU A 292 -10.82 -22.97 7.69
C LEU A 292 -10.60 -23.57 9.08
N ASP A 293 -10.72 -24.89 9.23
CA ASP A 293 -10.66 -25.59 10.51
C ASP A 293 -9.26 -26.15 10.80
N GLU A 294 -8.44 -26.35 9.76
CA GLU A 294 -7.04 -26.72 9.93
C GLU A 294 -6.26 -25.66 10.72
N LYS A 295 -5.42 -26.11 11.65
CA LYS A 295 -4.55 -25.22 12.43
C LYS A 295 -3.55 -24.49 11.53
N TYR A 296 -3.35 -23.19 11.76
CA TYR A 296 -2.32 -22.41 11.08
C TYR A 296 -0.92 -22.98 11.32
N LEU A 297 -0.17 -23.22 10.24
CA LEU A 297 1.20 -23.74 10.26
C LEU A 297 2.20 -22.59 10.18
N LYS A 298 2.82 -22.22 11.31
CA LYS A 298 3.78 -21.11 11.33
C LYS A 298 5.01 -21.44 10.47
N PRO A 299 5.44 -20.54 9.56
CA PRO A 299 6.71 -20.69 8.88
C PRO A 299 7.88 -20.53 9.87
N SER A 300 9.10 -20.84 9.44
CA SER A 300 10.27 -20.63 10.29
C SER A 300 10.42 -19.16 10.68
N LEU A 301 10.97 -18.89 11.87
CA LEU A 301 11.18 -17.53 12.36
C LEU A 301 12.02 -16.68 11.38
N GLN A 302 12.97 -17.31 10.68
CA GLN A 302 13.81 -16.66 9.68
C GLN A 302 12.98 -16.19 8.47
N ILE A 303 12.09 -17.05 7.96
CA ILE A 303 11.19 -16.71 6.85
C ILE A 303 10.23 -15.61 7.28
N ALA A 304 9.59 -15.74 8.45
CA ALA A 304 8.67 -14.73 8.96
C ALA A 304 9.35 -13.35 9.09
N LYS A 305 10.50 -13.28 9.76
CA LYS A 305 11.23 -12.02 9.97
C LYS A 305 11.62 -11.31 8.68
N ARG A 306 11.91 -12.03 7.60
CA ARG A 306 12.26 -11.46 6.28
C ARG A 306 11.20 -10.47 5.77
N TYR A 307 9.93 -10.73 6.07
CA TYR A 307 8.80 -9.91 5.61
C TYR A 307 8.29 -8.91 6.66
N SER A 308 8.99 -8.77 7.80
CA SER A 308 8.65 -7.77 8.80
C SER A 308 9.01 -6.36 8.33
N LEU A 309 8.29 -5.34 8.81
CA LEU A 309 8.61 -3.93 8.57
C LEU A 309 10.07 -3.61 8.93
N LYS A 310 10.60 -4.22 9.99
CA LYS A 310 11.99 -4.05 10.41
C LYS A 310 12.97 -4.46 9.31
N ASN A 311 12.89 -5.71 8.85
CA ASN A 311 13.79 -6.22 7.81
C ASN A 311 13.56 -5.54 6.45
N TRP A 312 12.32 -5.13 6.17
CA TRP A 312 12.01 -4.33 5.00
C TRP A 312 12.70 -2.96 5.03
N VAL A 313 12.66 -2.27 6.18
CA VAL A 313 13.39 -1.00 6.40
C VAL A 313 14.90 -1.19 6.25
N GLU A 314 15.47 -2.24 6.83
CA GLU A 314 16.89 -2.56 6.68
C GLU A 314 17.25 -2.73 5.18
N SER A 315 16.41 -3.42 4.41
CA SER A 315 16.63 -3.66 2.97
C SER A 315 16.58 -2.37 2.13
N ILE A 316 15.68 -1.42 2.47
CA ILE A 316 15.60 -0.16 1.72
C ILE A 316 16.64 0.86 2.17
N THR A 317 17.24 0.72 3.34
CA THR A 317 18.22 1.68 3.88
C THR A 317 19.68 1.26 3.70
N SER A 318 19.98 -0.01 3.44
CA SER A 318 21.32 -0.52 3.07
C SER A 318 21.81 0.01 1.72
#